data_AF-A0A5B9WCC9-F1
#
_entry.id   AF-A0A5B9WCC9-F1
#
_cell.length_a   1.000
_cell.length_b   1.000
_cell.length_c   1.000
_cell.angle_alpha   90.00
_cell.angle_beta   90.00
_cell.angle_gamma   90.00
#
_symmetry.space_group_name_H-M   'P 1'
#
loop_
_entity.id
_entity.type
_entity.pdbx_description
1 polymer ?
#
loop_
_entity_poly.entity_id
_entity_poly.type
_entity_poly.pdbx_seq_one_letter_code
_entity_poly.pdbx_strand_id
1 'polypeptide(L)'
;MSTGMAGGLEAIFAAGTLAGATDRELLERFAGKRDGEAERAFAALVARHGPMVHSVCRALLRNGHDAEEAFQATFLVLATKAGSLRTPDLLGPWLHGVAHRTARRLREKDSRRRRHEAEASMSAIQEDRSDRPAMGRDEIEALHEELDRLPEPYRVALILCDLQGLTHEEAGRRLNRATGTISARVSRAREKLRGRLARRGLALSAGAIASATSMSNASAMPPALALSTIDLAMHVTCDLAAGTVSESVLALSREISRRMLMTKMTLASAAILALGASAAGVSALARPTPPPTAAPKAEAPTPAQPKGTPGDEPPSEADLIVRGGAALKRIASAIHAYAEAHDMAFPPQAIDGADGKPLLSWRVAILPYLGAEGKALHAQFKLDEPWDGPHNKPLLEMMPAIFAPPGAGPSEKGLTCYQVLIGEEALFTRGKAVRFSDVYDGTVNTFMVVEAKSLVPWTKPEDLPYTRGKTPGLGGRFKAGFLAVTADGAIHLIRGTIPQQMMDALITRSSGEVVDITKAGEGVQIP
;
A
#
# COMPACT_ATOMS: atom_id res chain seq x y z
N MET A 1 8.34 35.22 36.38
CA MET A 1 9.33 34.37 35.67
C MET A 1 9.79 33.18 36.52
N SER A 2 8.89 32.39 37.15
CA SER A 2 9.32 31.23 37.97
C SER A 2 8.49 29.95 37.79
N THR A 3 7.55 29.91 36.83
CA THR A 3 6.64 28.78 36.60
C THR A 3 7.02 27.88 35.42
N GLY A 4 7.99 28.27 34.58
CA GLY A 4 8.35 27.51 33.37
C GLY A 4 9.39 26.39 33.56
N MET A 5 10.28 26.48 34.56
CA MET A 5 11.31 25.45 34.78
C MET A 5 10.83 24.25 35.60
N ALA A 6 9.81 24.41 36.44
CA ALA A 6 9.27 23.33 37.26
C ALA A 6 8.53 22.26 36.44
N GLY A 7 7.76 22.67 35.41
CA GLY A 7 7.04 21.74 34.53
C GLY A 7 7.95 20.90 33.63
N GLY A 8 9.07 21.46 33.18
CA GLY A 8 10.05 20.74 32.35
C GLY A 8 10.81 19.64 33.11
N LEU A 9 11.12 19.89 34.39
CA LEU A 9 11.78 18.91 35.26
C LEU A 9 10.83 17.80 35.73
N GLU A 10 9.56 18.11 36.00
CA GLU A 10 8.53 17.08 36.27
C GLU A 10 8.21 16.23 35.03
N ALA A 11 8.19 16.82 33.82
CA ALA A 11 8.02 16.06 32.58
C ALA A 11 9.18 15.08 32.31
N ILE A 12 10.41 15.48 32.64
CA ILE A 12 11.61 14.63 32.52
C ILE A 12 11.65 13.55 33.61
N PHE A 13 11.27 13.86 34.86
CA PHE A 13 11.19 12.86 35.93
C PHE A 13 10.01 11.87 35.74
N ALA A 14 8.87 12.32 35.21
CA ALA A 14 7.74 11.46 34.88
C ALA A 14 7.95 10.63 33.59
N ALA A 15 8.93 10.98 32.74
CA ALA A 15 9.35 10.10 31.65
C ALA A 15 9.84 8.73 32.18
N GLY A 16 10.28 8.64 33.44
CA GLY A 16 10.60 7.39 34.11
C GLY A 16 9.40 6.44 34.32
N THR A 17 8.17 6.96 34.48
CA THR A 17 6.95 6.13 34.61
C THR A 17 6.34 5.75 33.26
N LEU A 18 6.71 6.44 32.19
CA LEU A 18 6.31 6.13 30.80
C LEU A 18 7.40 5.43 29.98
N ALA A 19 8.61 5.25 30.52
CA ALA A 19 9.75 4.66 29.82
C ALA A 19 9.47 3.25 29.26
N GLY A 20 8.59 2.48 29.92
CA GLY A 20 8.17 1.15 29.49
C GLY A 20 6.93 1.11 28.58
N ALA A 21 6.24 2.24 28.37
CA ALA A 21 5.01 2.28 27.58
C ALA A 21 5.30 2.15 26.08
N THR A 22 4.52 1.32 25.40
CA THR A 22 4.54 1.13 23.95
C THR A 22 4.00 2.38 23.23
N ASP A 23 4.39 2.56 21.96
CA ASP A 23 3.84 3.67 21.14
C ASP A 23 2.31 3.62 21.05
N ARG A 24 1.71 2.42 21.09
CA ARG A 24 0.25 2.23 21.18
C ARG A 24 -0.32 2.90 22.42
N GLU A 25 0.18 2.54 23.59
CA GLU A 25 -0.31 3.06 24.87
C GLU A 25 -0.11 4.58 24.98
N LEU A 26 1.01 5.10 24.46
CA LEU A 26 1.25 6.55 24.42
C LEU A 26 0.28 7.28 23.49
N LEU A 27 -0.01 6.72 22.31
CA LEU A 27 -0.99 7.31 21.37
C LEU A 27 -2.42 7.26 21.91
N GLU A 28 -2.81 6.17 22.56
CA GLU A 28 -4.12 6.05 23.22
C GLU A 28 -4.28 7.05 24.36
N ARG A 29 -3.25 7.23 25.20
CA ARG A 29 -3.26 8.22 26.29
C ARG A 29 -3.31 9.65 25.76
N PHE A 30 -2.63 9.93 24.66
CA PHE A 30 -2.70 11.24 24.01
C PHE A 30 -4.08 11.50 23.36
N ALA A 31 -4.68 10.50 22.71
CA ALA A 31 -5.98 10.65 22.05
C ALA A 31 -7.16 10.73 23.05
N GLY A 32 -7.03 10.14 24.24
CA GLY A 32 -8.14 9.92 25.17
C GLY A 32 -8.38 10.98 26.24
N LYS A 33 -7.49 11.97 26.45
CA LYS A 33 -7.58 12.95 27.56
C LYS A 33 -7.09 14.34 27.13
N ARG A 34 -7.60 15.42 27.75
CA ARG A 34 -7.26 16.83 27.41
C ARG A 34 -6.29 17.53 28.38
N ASP A 35 -5.72 16.81 29.34
CA ASP A 35 -4.89 17.40 30.41
C ASP A 35 -3.45 16.83 30.41
N GLY A 36 -2.61 17.22 31.39
CA GLY A 36 -1.16 16.94 31.45
C GLY A 36 -0.68 15.48 31.36
N GLU A 37 -1.58 14.48 31.31
CA GLU A 37 -1.23 13.11 30.89
C GLU A 37 -1.04 12.99 29.37
N ALA A 38 -1.87 13.67 28.57
CA ALA A 38 -1.73 13.71 27.12
C ALA A 38 -0.45 14.43 26.71
N GLU A 39 -0.13 15.55 27.38
CA GLU A 39 1.13 16.27 27.19
C GLU A 39 2.34 15.37 27.48
N ARG A 40 2.34 14.66 28.61
CA ARG A 40 3.41 13.70 28.96
C ARG A 40 3.51 12.54 27.98
N ALA A 41 2.38 12.01 27.50
CA ALA A 41 2.36 10.94 26.51
C ALA A 41 2.94 11.40 25.17
N PHE A 42 2.56 12.60 24.72
CA PHE A 42 3.10 13.19 23.49
C PHE A 42 4.58 13.56 23.63
N ALA A 43 4.99 14.10 24.78
CA ALA A 43 6.39 14.37 25.09
C ALA A 43 7.24 13.09 25.02
N ALA A 44 6.74 11.95 25.50
CA ALA A 44 7.41 10.67 25.38
C ALA A 44 7.53 10.20 23.91
N LEU A 45 6.49 10.43 23.08
CA LEU A 45 6.53 10.14 21.65
C LEU A 45 7.57 11.00 20.90
N VAL A 46 7.60 12.30 21.21
CA VAL A 46 8.57 13.25 20.64
C VAL A 46 9.98 12.90 21.09
N ALA A 47 10.20 12.58 22.37
CA ALA A 47 11.51 12.17 22.87
C ALA A 47 12.00 10.88 22.19
N ARG A 48 11.11 9.90 21.96
CA ARG A 48 11.44 8.60 21.37
C ARG A 48 11.73 8.67 19.88
N HIS A 49 10.87 9.31 19.08
CA HIS A 49 10.99 9.30 17.62
C HIS A 49 11.60 10.56 17.04
N GLY A 50 11.70 11.58 17.87
CA GLY A 50 12.20 12.88 17.52
C GLY A 50 13.58 12.86 16.85
N PRO A 51 14.61 12.23 17.43
CA PRO A 51 15.95 12.22 16.85
C PRO A 51 15.95 11.70 15.40
N MET A 52 15.21 10.62 15.13
CA MET A 52 15.02 10.09 13.78
C MET A 52 14.36 11.13 12.86
N VAL A 53 13.22 11.72 13.26
CA VAL A 53 12.49 12.70 12.42
C VAL A 53 13.36 13.91 12.12
N HIS A 54 14.03 14.46 13.14
CA HIS A 54 14.92 15.61 13.01
C HIS A 54 16.09 15.30 12.08
N SER A 55 16.66 14.11 12.17
CA SER A 55 17.75 13.69 11.29
C SER A 55 17.35 13.67 9.81
N VAL A 56 16.18 13.11 9.50
CA VAL A 56 15.66 13.03 8.12
C VAL A 56 15.45 14.44 7.58
N CYS A 57 14.83 15.33 8.37
CA CYS A 57 14.61 16.72 7.98
C CYS A 57 15.94 17.46 7.75
N ARG A 58 16.93 17.32 8.64
CA ARG A 58 18.26 17.95 8.53
C ARG A 58 19.08 17.40 7.37
N ALA A 59 18.97 16.11 7.07
CA ALA A 59 19.70 15.47 5.98
C ALA A 59 19.23 16.00 4.61
N LEU A 60 17.93 16.27 4.48
CA LEU A 60 17.30 16.68 3.21
C LEU A 60 17.26 18.19 2.99
N LEU A 61 17.15 18.98 4.07
CA LEU A 61 16.98 20.44 3.98
C LEU A 61 18.30 21.18 4.22
N ARG A 62 18.50 22.27 3.49
CA ARG A 62 19.70 23.12 3.60
C ARG A 62 19.65 24.01 4.83
N ASN A 63 18.51 24.68 5.04
CA ASN A 63 18.28 25.62 6.12
C ASN A 63 17.91 24.88 7.42
N GLY A 64 18.43 25.36 8.56
CA GLY A 64 18.02 24.89 9.88
C GLY A 64 16.54 25.14 10.14
N HIS A 65 16.05 26.33 9.79
CA HIS A 65 14.66 26.73 10.04
C HIS A 65 13.67 25.87 9.24
N ASP A 66 13.95 25.60 7.96
CA ASP A 66 13.11 24.71 7.15
C ASP A 66 13.06 23.29 7.75
N ALA A 67 14.18 22.81 8.31
CA ALA A 67 14.24 21.50 8.96
C ALA A 67 13.42 21.46 10.26
N GLU A 68 13.45 22.53 11.06
CA GLU A 68 12.61 22.70 12.24
C GLU A 68 11.12 22.80 11.87
N GLU A 69 10.79 23.53 10.80
CA GLU A 69 9.44 23.64 10.25
C GLU A 69 8.91 22.27 9.80
N ALA A 70 9.75 21.50 9.08
CA ALA A 70 9.41 20.15 8.63
C ALA A 70 9.20 19.19 9.81
N PHE A 71 10.04 19.31 10.84
CA PHE A 71 9.96 18.52 12.05
C PHE A 71 8.64 18.79 12.79
N GLN A 72 8.34 20.06 13.07
CA GLN A 72 7.13 20.48 13.76
C GLN A 72 5.88 20.10 12.97
N ALA A 73 5.86 20.31 11.65
CA ALA A 73 4.73 19.93 10.80
C ALA A 73 4.48 18.40 10.83
N THR A 74 5.54 17.59 10.88
CA THR A 74 5.43 16.13 10.96
C THR A 74 4.74 15.67 12.25
N PHE A 75 5.16 16.23 13.39
CA PHE A 75 4.52 15.92 14.68
C PHE A 75 3.14 16.55 14.83
N LEU A 76 2.85 17.65 14.14
CA LEU A 76 1.50 18.20 14.08
C LEU A 76 0.54 17.31 13.28
N VAL A 77 1.02 16.73 12.18
CA VAL A 77 0.28 15.68 11.45
C VAL A 77 0.07 14.45 12.35
N LEU A 78 1.03 14.09 13.20
CA LEU A 78 0.82 13.05 14.21
C LEU A 78 -0.28 13.45 15.20
N ALA A 79 -0.20 14.64 15.79
CA ALA A 79 -1.15 15.11 16.79
C ALA A 79 -2.60 15.07 16.26
N THR A 80 -2.81 15.58 15.05
CA THR A 80 -4.12 15.55 14.37
C THR A 80 -4.61 14.16 14.00
N LYS A 81 -3.71 13.17 13.86
CA LYS A 81 -4.05 11.82 13.41
C LYS A 81 -3.93 10.75 14.49
N ALA A 82 -3.50 11.09 15.70
CA ALA A 82 -3.13 10.12 16.72
C ALA A 82 -4.23 9.10 17.02
N GLY A 83 -5.51 9.54 17.10
CA GLY A 83 -6.66 8.66 17.29
C GLY A 83 -7.09 7.83 16.06
N SER A 84 -6.44 8.00 14.91
CA SER A 84 -6.77 7.35 13.63
C SER A 84 -5.65 6.48 13.05
N LEU A 85 -4.53 6.31 13.78
CA LEU A 85 -3.41 5.47 13.36
C LEU A 85 -3.69 3.98 13.61
N ARG A 86 -3.68 3.17 12.55
CA ARG A 86 -4.04 1.73 12.60
C ARG A 86 -2.96 0.82 13.16
N THR A 87 -1.68 1.16 12.93
CA THR A 87 -0.53 0.38 13.39
C THR A 87 0.36 1.24 14.29
N PRO A 88 -0.04 1.51 15.54
CA PRO A 88 0.76 2.28 16.48
C PRO A 88 2.16 1.68 16.72
N ASP A 89 2.29 0.35 16.58
CA ASP A 89 3.57 -0.37 16.70
C ASP A 89 4.56 -0.08 15.55
N LEU A 90 4.08 0.54 14.46
CA LEU A 90 4.87 0.99 13.31
C LEU A 90 4.93 2.53 13.21
N LEU A 91 4.78 3.23 14.33
CA LEU A 91 4.84 4.69 14.38
C LEU A 91 6.15 5.24 13.81
N GLY A 92 7.28 4.60 14.09
CA GLY A 92 8.59 4.96 13.53
C GLY A 92 8.61 5.01 11.99
N PRO A 93 8.35 3.89 11.30
CA PRO A 93 8.20 3.85 9.85
C PRO A 93 7.18 4.83 9.27
N TRP A 94 6.08 5.09 9.99
CA TRP A 94 5.08 6.06 9.57
C TRP A 94 5.62 7.51 9.65
N LEU A 95 6.24 7.87 10.78
CA LEU A 95 6.85 9.19 11.01
C LEU A 95 7.97 9.48 10.02
N HIS A 96 8.81 8.48 9.73
CA HIS A 96 9.84 8.58 8.68
C HIS A 96 9.22 8.99 7.33
N GLY A 97 8.15 8.30 6.90
CA GLY A 97 7.50 8.61 5.63
C GLY A 97 6.83 9.99 5.60
N VAL A 98 6.22 10.43 6.71
CA VAL A 98 5.67 11.79 6.81
C VAL A 98 6.81 12.82 6.75
N ALA A 99 7.86 12.64 7.54
CA ALA A 99 9.03 13.52 7.57
C ALA A 99 9.69 13.67 6.20
N HIS A 100 9.91 12.56 5.48
CA HIS A 100 10.49 12.57 4.14
C HIS A 100 9.62 13.37 3.16
N ARG A 101 8.29 13.16 3.17
CA ARG A 101 7.35 13.93 2.32
C ARG A 101 7.35 15.41 2.65
N THR A 102 7.33 15.77 3.93
CA THR A 102 7.38 17.15 4.41
C THR A 102 8.68 17.84 3.94
N ALA A 103 9.81 17.19 4.17
CA ALA A 103 11.12 17.71 3.81
C ALA A 103 11.28 17.87 2.29
N ARG A 104 10.86 16.87 1.50
CA ARG A 104 10.88 16.95 0.04
C ARG A 104 10.04 18.11 -0.47
N ARG A 105 8.86 18.34 0.12
CA ARG A 105 7.97 19.44 -0.25
C ARG A 105 8.60 20.81 -0.01
N LEU A 106 9.22 20.99 1.15
CA LEU A 106 9.94 22.23 1.47
C LEU A 106 11.15 22.42 0.55
N ARG A 107 11.88 21.36 0.23
CA ARG A 107 13.00 21.40 -0.73
C ARG A 107 12.54 21.79 -2.14
N GLU A 108 11.41 21.25 -2.62
CA GLU A 108 10.78 21.65 -3.89
C GLU A 108 10.35 23.13 -3.89
N LYS A 109 9.83 23.63 -2.77
CA LYS A 109 9.41 25.03 -2.62
C LYS A 109 10.63 25.95 -2.65
N ASP A 110 11.68 25.60 -1.92
CA ASP A 110 12.94 26.36 -1.87
C ASP A 110 13.68 26.34 -3.20
N SER A 111 13.71 25.21 -3.91
CA SER A 111 14.33 25.14 -5.25
C SER A 111 13.59 25.98 -6.28
N ARG A 112 12.25 26.00 -6.24
CA ARG A 112 11.43 26.89 -7.09
C ARG A 112 11.67 28.36 -6.77
N ARG A 113 11.71 28.72 -5.48
CA ARG A 113 12.03 30.09 -5.03
C ARG A 113 13.39 30.53 -5.57
N ARG A 114 14.43 29.72 -5.36
CA ARG A 114 15.79 30.01 -5.85
C ARG A 114 15.88 30.10 -7.38
N ARG A 115 15.15 29.25 -8.10
CA ARG A 115 15.07 29.33 -9.57
C ARG A 115 14.43 30.63 -10.03
N HIS A 116 13.35 31.05 -9.38
CA HIS A 116 12.69 32.32 -9.68
C HIS A 116 13.54 33.54 -9.28
N GLU A 117 14.27 33.47 -8.17
CA GLU A 117 15.22 34.51 -7.74
C GLU A 117 16.43 34.61 -8.68
N ALA A 118 16.94 33.47 -9.18
CA ALA A 118 18.02 33.41 -10.17
C ALA A 118 17.60 33.82 -11.58
N GLU A 119 16.35 33.53 -11.98
CA GLU A 119 15.77 34.01 -13.25
C GLU A 119 15.45 35.52 -13.18
N ALA A 120 15.14 36.05 -12.00
CA ALA A 120 14.93 37.49 -11.76
C ALA A 120 16.23 38.28 -11.57
N SER A 121 17.34 37.63 -11.19
CA SER A 121 18.66 38.26 -11.01
C SER A 121 19.68 37.67 -11.97
N MET A 122 19.82 38.26 -13.15
CA MET A 122 20.93 37.95 -14.05
C MET A 122 22.23 38.62 -13.56
N SER A 123 22.77 38.12 -12.44
CA SER A 123 24.17 38.14 -12.02
C SER A 123 24.24 37.87 -10.52
N ALA A 124 24.73 36.68 -10.15
CA ALA A 124 25.72 36.46 -9.10
C ALA A 124 25.88 34.95 -8.90
N ILE A 125 27.00 34.41 -9.37
CA ILE A 125 27.57 33.21 -8.76
C ILE A 125 28.37 33.69 -7.55
N GLN A 126 28.05 33.15 -6.38
CA GLN A 126 28.94 32.49 -5.40
C GLN A 126 28.23 32.62 -4.04
N GLU A 127 28.00 31.53 -3.30
CA GLU A 127 28.68 31.20 -2.03
C GLU A 127 27.95 29.94 -1.48
N ASP A 128 28.46 29.05 -0.66
CA ASP A 128 29.63 28.98 0.21
C ASP A 128 30.04 27.49 0.29
N ARG A 129 31.34 27.21 0.38
CA ARG A 129 31.93 25.86 0.43
C ARG A 129 32.55 25.65 1.81
N SER A 130 31.72 25.47 2.83
CA SER A 130 32.12 24.80 4.07
C SER A 130 31.04 23.80 4.48
N ASP A 131 31.50 22.62 4.90
CA ASP A 131 30.74 21.42 5.28
C ASP A 131 30.00 20.69 4.15
N ARG A 132 30.77 20.02 3.28
CA ARG A 132 30.24 18.92 2.46
C ARG A 132 30.14 17.66 3.34
N PRO A 133 28.94 17.10 3.61
CA PRO A 133 28.84 15.72 4.07
C PRO A 133 29.43 14.77 3.01
N ALA A 134 29.85 13.56 3.44
CA ALA A 134 30.46 12.54 2.59
C ALA A 134 29.56 12.07 1.42
N MET A 135 28.28 12.48 1.43
CA MET A 135 27.26 12.24 0.41
C MET A 135 26.53 13.58 0.12
N GLY A 136 26.31 13.91 -1.15
CA GLY A 136 25.54 15.08 -1.57
C GLY A 136 24.06 14.95 -1.18
N ARG A 137 23.37 16.06 -0.90
CA ARG A 137 21.94 16.04 -0.50
C ARG A 137 21.04 15.36 -1.52
N ASP A 138 21.37 15.45 -2.80
CA ASP A 138 20.62 14.79 -3.89
C ASP A 138 20.77 13.26 -3.82
N GLU A 139 21.93 12.78 -3.36
CA GLU A 139 22.22 11.37 -3.16
C GLU A 139 21.52 10.85 -1.88
N ILE A 140 21.44 11.68 -0.82
CA ILE A 140 20.64 11.42 0.39
C ILE A 140 19.14 11.36 0.08
N GLU A 141 18.64 12.26 -0.75
CA GLU A 141 17.27 12.22 -1.23
C GLU A 141 17.00 10.95 -2.04
N ALA A 142 17.89 10.61 -2.98
CA ALA A 142 17.79 9.36 -3.73
C ALA A 142 17.81 8.12 -2.81
N LEU A 143 18.60 8.14 -1.73
CA LEU A 143 18.61 7.09 -0.71
C LEU A 143 17.25 6.97 -0.01
N HIS A 144 16.67 8.08 0.48
CA HIS A 144 15.37 8.05 1.13
C HIS A 144 14.23 7.68 0.16
N GLU A 145 14.30 8.08 -1.10
CA GLU A 145 13.38 7.62 -2.15
C GLU A 145 13.47 6.11 -2.38
N GLU A 146 14.68 5.56 -2.49
CA GLU A 146 14.87 4.12 -2.70
C GLU A 146 14.49 3.30 -1.45
N LEU A 147 14.69 3.87 -0.26
CA LEU A 147 14.22 3.31 1.00
C LEU A 147 12.70 3.27 1.05
N ASP A 148 12.00 4.34 0.64
CA ASP A 148 10.54 4.39 0.54
C ASP A 148 9.99 3.37 -0.46
N ARG A 149 10.74 3.10 -1.54
CA ARG A 149 10.38 2.11 -2.57
C ARG A 149 10.61 0.67 -2.14
N LEU A 150 11.27 0.41 -1.01
CA LEU A 150 11.52 -0.96 -0.56
C LEU A 150 10.21 -1.64 -0.15
N PRO A 151 10.07 -2.96 -0.39
CA PRO A 151 8.97 -3.72 0.18
C PRO A 151 8.93 -3.55 1.70
N GLU A 152 7.73 -3.43 2.26
CA GLU A 152 7.52 -3.02 3.65
C GLU A 152 8.33 -3.81 4.69
N PRO A 153 8.43 -5.16 4.64
CA PRO A 153 9.19 -5.90 5.65
C PRO A 153 10.67 -5.53 5.70
N TYR A 154 11.24 -5.07 4.58
CA TYR A 154 12.63 -4.63 4.46
C TYR A 154 12.78 -3.16 4.87
N ARG A 155 11.86 -2.31 4.42
CA ARG A 155 11.80 -0.89 4.78
C ARG A 155 11.66 -0.69 6.28
N VAL A 156 10.70 -1.38 6.90
CA VAL A 156 10.44 -1.33 8.34
C VAL A 156 11.67 -1.78 9.13
N ALA A 157 12.30 -2.89 8.72
CA ALA A 157 13.50 -3.39 9.40
C ALA A 157 14.66 -2.38 9.37
N LEU A 158 14.89 -1.72 8.23
CA LEU A 158 15.92 -0.67 8.13
C LEU A 158 15.56 0.57 8.93
N ILE A 159 14.31 1.03 8.91
CA ILE A 159 13.93 2.22 9.67
C ILE A 159 14.13 1.95 11.18
N LEU A 160 13.66 0.81 11.69
CA LEU A 160 13.82 0.48 13.11
C LEU A 160 15.31 0.35 13.50
N CYS A 161 16.10 -0.39 12.72
CA CYS A 161 17.48 -0.69 13.13
C CYS A 161 18.45 0.46 12.78
N ASP A 162 18.40 0.94 11.55
CA ASP A 162 19.41 1.87 11.01
C ASP A 162 19.03 3.33 11.26
N LEU A 163 17.73 3.68 11.26
CA LEU A 163 17.25 5.07 11.48
C LEU A 163 16.64 5.33 12.86
N GLN A 164 16.35 4.31 13.66
CA GLN A 164 15.93 4.48 15.06
C GLN A 164 16.93 3.91 16.05
N GLY A 165 17.93 3.17 15.57
CA GLY A 165 18.99 2.63 16.40
C GLY A 165 18.57 1.44 17.27
N LEU A 166 17.41 0.82 16.99
CA LEU A 166 16.99 -0.36 17.72
C LEU A 166 17.94 -1.53 17.39
N THR A 167 18.27 -2.30 18.42
CA THR A 167 18.93 -3.59 18.20
C THR A 167 18.01 -4.54 17.43
N HIS A 168 18.59 -5.54 16.75
CA HIS A 168 17.78 -6.56 16.06
C HIS A 168 16.82 -7.29 17.00
N GLU A 169 17.18 -7.43 18.28
CA GLU A 169 16.34 -8.05 19.30
C GLU A 169 15.15 -7.17 19.68
N GLU A 170 15.37 -5.87 19.91
CA GLU A 170 14.29 -4.90 20.18
C GLU A 170 13.34 -4.78 18.98
N ALA A 171 13.87 -4.69 17.76
CA ALA A 171 13.08 -4.69 16.55
C ALA A 171 12.30 -6.01 16.36
N GLY A 172 12.90 -7.15 16.74
CA GLY A 172 12.25 -8.46 16.74
C GLY A 172 11.06 -8.52 17.69
N ARG A 173 11.26 -8.09 18.95
CA ARG A 173 10.19 -7.96 19.95
C ARG A 173 9.06 -7.05 19.45
N ARG A 174 9.41 -5.88 18.90
CA ARG A 174 8.45 -4.89 18.41
C ARG A 174 7.61 -5.38 17.22
N LEU A 175 8.20 -6.19 16.34
CA LEU A 175 7.51 -6.74 15.16
C LEU A 175 6.92 -8.13 15.41
N ASN A 176 7.05 -8.69 16.62
CA ASN A 176 6.71 -10.07 16.94
C ASN A 176 7.38 -11.08 15.98
N ARG A 177 8.70 -10.96 15.80
CA ARG A 177 9.53 -11.80 14.92
C ARG A 177 10.84 -12.19 15.60
N ALA A 178 11.38 -13.34 15.21
CA ALA A 178 12.69 -13.79 15.66
C ALA A 178 13.81 -12.82 15.23
N THR A 179 14.79 -12.60 16.11
CA THR A 179 15.98 -11.74 15.86
C THR A 179 16.71 -12.12 14.57
N GLY A 180 16.85 -13.42 14.28
CA GLY A 180 17.47 -13.90 13.04
C GLY A 180 16.72 -13.48 11.77
N THR A 181 15.38 -13.40 11.83
CA THR A 181 14.55 -12.91 10.72
C THR A 181 14.76 -11.42 10.49
N ILE A 182 14.92 -10.63 11.54
CA ILE A 182 15.20 -9.18 11.44
C ILE A 182 16.59 -8.95 10.84
N SER A 183 17.61 -9.64 11.34
CA SER A 183 18.98 -9.57 10.80
C SER A 183 19.02 -9.93 9.30
N ALA A 184 18.31 -11.00 8.91
CA ALA A 184 18.18 -11.39 7.51
C ALA A 184 17.45 -10.33 6.66
N ARG A 185 16.41 -9.70 7.20
CA ARG A 185 15.67 -8.61 6.52
C ARG A 185 16.53 -7.38 6.35
N VAL A 186 17.25 -6.93 7.37
CA VAL A 186 18.19 -5.79 7.29
C VAL A 186 19.25 -6.05 6.22
N SER A 187 19.87 -7.24 6.24
CA SER A 187 20.89 -7.62 5.25
C SER A 187 20.34 -7.60 3.82
N ARG A 188 19.16 -8.21 3.59
CA ARG A 188 18.50 -8.21 2.27
C ARG A 188 18.05 -6.81 1.84
N ALA A 189 17.62 -5.97 2.80
CA ALA A 189 17.21 -4.61 2.53
C ALA A 189 18.39 -3.75 2.05
N ARG A 190 19.55 -3.85 2.72
CA ARG A 190 20.78 -3.15 2.31
C ARG A 190 21.25 -3.60 0.93
N GLU A 191 21.18 -4.90 0.64
CA GLU A 191 21.53 -5.42 -0.68
C GLU A 191 20.60 -4.92 -1.79
N LYS A 192 19.29 -4.86 -1.52
CA LYS A 192 18.31 -4.26 -2.44
C LYS A 192 18.56 -2.77 -2.65
N LEU A 193 18.87 -2.01 -1.60
CA LEU A 193 19.23 -0.60 -1.71
C LEU A 193 20.49 -0.42 -2.54
N ARG A 194 21.52 -1.22 -2.31
CA ARG A 194 22.77 -1.17 -3.07
C ARG A 194 22.52 -1.37 -4.56
N GLY A 195 21.74 -2.39 -4.93
CA GLY A 195 21.40 -2.64 -6.33
C GLY A 195 20.55 -1.54 -6.97
N ARG A 196 19.69 -0.86 -6.19
CA ARG A 196 18.86 0.27 -6.65
C ARG A 196 19.65 1.56 -6.81
N LEU A 197 20.51 1.87 -5.85
CA LEU A 197 21.39 3.04 -5.87
C LEU A 197 22.44 2.92 -6.98
N ALA A 198 23.01 1.73 -7.19
CA ALA A 198 23.92 1.46 -8.30
C ALA A 198 23.26 1.73 -9.67
N ARG A 199 21.98 1.37 -9.85
CA ARG A 199 21.22 1.69 -11.09
C ARG A 199 21.01 3.19 -11.30
N ARG A 200 21.05 4.00 -10.24
CA ARG A 200 21.01 5.47 -10.32
C ARG A 200 22.40 6.10 -10.47
N GLY A 201 23.46 5.31 -10.64
CA GLY A 201 24.85 5.78 -10.72
C GLY A 201 25.48 6.07 -9.35
N LEU A 202 24.81 5.75 -8.25
CA LEU A 202 25.30 5.94 -6.88
C LEU A 202 25.94 4.64 -6.40
N ALA A 203 27.24 4.47 -6.69
CA ALA A 203 28.02 3.31 -6.28
C ALA A 203 28.41 3.40 -4.79
N LEU A 204 27.45 3.23 -3.89
CA LEU A 204 27.67 3.21 -2.46
C LEU A 204 27.98 1.79 -1.97
N SER A 205 29.03 1.64 -1.16
CA SER A 205 29.32 0.37 -0.49
C SER A 205 28.25 0.05 0.56
N ALA A 206 28.06 -1.22 0.92
CA ALA A 206 27.11 -1.61 1.98
C ALA A 206 27.45 -0.94 3.33
N GLY A 207 28.74 -0.72 3.60
CA GLY A 207 29.22 0.05 4.74
C GLY A 207 28.86 1.54 4.63
N ALA A 208 28.99 2.16 3.45
CA ALA A 208 28.60 3.54 3.24
C ALA A 208 27.09 3.76 3.36
N ILE A 209 26.26 2.80 2.93
CA ILE A 209 24.80 2.85 3.11
C ILE A 209 24.46 2.75 4.59
N ALA A 210 25.04 1.78 5.30
CA ALA A 210 24.84 1.61 6.75
C ALA A 210 25.29 2.87 7.51
N SER A 211 26.47 3.42 7.20
CA SER A 211 26.95 4.66 7.78
C SER A 211 26.07 5.86 7.42
N ALA A 212 25.60 5.99 6.19
CA ALA A 212 24.72 7.11 5.79
C ALA A 212 23.37 7.05 6.50
N THR A 213 22.80 5.86 6.68
CA THR A 213 21.56 5.69 7.44
C THR A 213 21.78 5.87 8.94
N SER A 214 22.88 5.37 9.50
CA SER A 214 23.18 5.47 10.94
C SER A 214 23.70 6.85 11.36
N MET A 215 24.38 7.59 10.48
CA MET A 215 24.79 8.99 10.73
C MET A 215 23.60 9.93 10.84
N SER A 216 22.43 9.53 10.33
CA SER A 216 21.18 10.25 10.58
C SER A 216 20.89 10.32 12.09
N ASN A 217 21.08 9.25 12.86
CA ASN A 217 20.81 9.26 14.31
C ASN A 217 21.69 10.21 15.15
N ALA A 218 22.81 10.70 14.61
CA ALA A 218 23.78 11.49 15.36
C ALA A 218 23.40 12.98 15.49
N SER A 219 22.39 13.46 14.75
CA SER A 219 21.94 14.85 14.91
C SER A 219 21.10 14.98 16.17
N ALA A 220 21.75 15.32 17.28
CA ALA A 220 21.08 15.64 18.54
C ALA A 220 19.97 16.67 18.27
N MET A 221 18.74 16.31 18.62
CA MET A 221 17.62 17.25 18.51
C MET A 221 17.80 18.36 19.54
N PRO A 222 17.66 19.63 19.16
CA PRO A 222 17.62 20.74 20.12
C PRO A 222 16.46 20.56 21.12
N PRO A 223 16.70 20.62 22.45
CA PRO A 223 15.63 20.50 23.45
C PRO A 223 14.50 21.52 23.28
N ALA A 224 14.84 22.74 22.82
CA ALA A 224 13.86 23.79 22.53
C ALA A 224 12.91 23.41 21.37
N LEU A 225 13.39 22.66 20.38
CA LEU A 225 12.56 22.17 19.29
C LEU A 225 11.54 21.13 19.78
N ALA A 226 11.95 20.24 20.69
CA ALA A 226 11.04 19.28 21.32
C ALA A 226 9.93 19.99 22.10
N LEU A 227 10.30 20.95 22.96
CA LEU A 227 9.35 21.70 23.80
C LEU A 227 8.36 22.51 22.96
N SER A 228 8.84 23.25 21.95
CA SER A 228 7.96 24.00 21.05
C SER A 228 7.01 23.12 20.24
N THR A 229 7.44 21.89 19.90
CA THR A 229 6.60 20.94 19.17
C THR A 229 5.52 20.33 20.05
N ILE A 230 5.84 20.03 21.31
CA ILE A 230 4.87 19.55 22.30
C ILE A 230 3.80 20.62 22.54
N ASP A 231 4.24 21.85 22.81
CA ASP A 231 3.35 23.00 23.01
C ASP A 231 2.41 23.19 21.80
N LEU A 232 2.97 23.16 20.59
CA LEU A 232 2.21 23.25 19.34
C LEU A 232 1.16 22.15 19.19
N ALA A 233 1.51 20.91 19.51
CA ALA A 233 0.60 19.78 19.41
C ALA A 233 -0.59 19.91 20.39
N MET A 234 -0.32 20.35 21.62
CA MET A 234 -1.35 20.54 22.64
C MET A 234 -2.35 21.64 22.26
N HIS A 235 -1.88 22.74 21.66
CA HIS A 235 -2.75 23.83 21.21
C HIS A 235 -3.69 23.40 20.08
N VAL A 236 -3.21 22.58 19.13
CA VAL A 236 -4.03 22.10 18.01
C VAL A 236 -5.10 21.10 18.43
N THR A 237 -4.89 20.34 19.50
CA THR A 237 -5.90 19.39 20.02
C THR A 237 -6.96 20.03 20.93
N CYS A 238 -6.66 21.19 21.52
CA CYS A 238 -7.53 21.85 22.51
C CYS A 238 -8.43 22.95 21.94
N ASP A 239 -8.35 23.26 20.64
CA ASP A 239 -9.11 24.35 19.98
C ASP A 239 -8.88 25.76 20.62
N LEU A 240 -7.84 25.91 21.46
CA LEU A 240 -7.36 27.21 21.92
C LEU A 240 -6.50 27.86 20.82
N ALA A 241 -7.14 28.29 19.75
CA ALA A 241 -6.52 29.06 18.69
C ALA A 241 -6.39 30.53 19.12
N ALA A 242 -5.28 30.91 19.76
CA ALA A 242 -4.89 32.31 19.88
C ALA A 242 -3.37 32.50 20.02
N GLY A 243 -2.67 32.66 18.88
CA GLY A 243 -1.54 33.60 18.79
C GLY A 243 -0.10 33.08 18.82
N THR A 244 0.18 31.79 19.03
CA THR A 244 1.58 31.30 19.22
C THR A 244 2.13 30.44 18.09
N VAL A 245 1.31 30.06 17.10
CA VAL A 245 1.71 29.08 16.08
C VAL A 245 2.13 29.74 14.77
N SER A 246 3.30 29.36 14.26
CA SER A 246 3.76 29.76 12.93
C SER A 246 2.77 29.33 11.84
N GLU A 247 2.22 30.31 11.13
CA GLU A 247 1.23 30.09 10.07
C GLU A 247 1.76 29.16 8.96
N SER A 248 3.07 29.22 8.70
CA SER A 248 3.77 28.35 7.75
C SER A 248 3.70 26.87 8.12
N VAL A 249 3.94 26.51 9.39
CA VAL A 249 3.87 25.14 9.92
C VAL A 249 2.45 24.59 9.82
N LEU A 250 1.45 25.40 10.20
CA LEU A 250 0.04 25.02 10.09
C LEU A 250 -0.40 24.86 8.64
N ALA A 251 0.03 25.75 7.76
CA ALA A 251 -0.25 25.68 6.33
C ALA A 251 0.38 24.43 5.71
N LEU A 252 1.63 24.12 6.07
CA LEU A 252 2.35 22.93 5.59
C LEU A 252 1.72 21.64 6.12
N SER A 253 1.41 21.55 7.41
CA SER A 253 0.71 20.41 8.00
C SER A 253 -0.68 20.22 7.37
N ARG A 254 -1.45 21.30 7.19
CA ARG A 254 -2.75 21.26 6.49
C ARG A 254 -2.59 20.93 5.01
N GLU A 255 -1.54 21.35 4.34
CA GLU A 255 -1.27 20.99 2.94
C GLU A 255 -0.96 19.50 2.83
N ILE A 256 -0.11 18.96 3.70
CA ILE A 256 0.24 17.53 3.70
C ILE A 256 -0.99 16.70 4.06
N SER A 257 -1.72 17.09 5.08
CA SER A 257 -2.98 16.45 5.48
C SER A 257 -4.04 16.55 4.37
N ARG A 258 -4.16 17.70 3.69
CA ARG A 258 -5.06 17.89 2.54
C ARG A 258 -4.60 17.13 1.32
N ARG A 259 -3.31 16.97 1.03
CA ARG A 259 -2.84 16.09 -0.05
C ARG A 259 -3.17 14.64 0.28
N MET A 260 -2.99 14.23 1.54
CA MET A 260 -3.47 12.92 2.02
C MET A 260 -5.01 12.77 1.95
N LEU A 261 -5.77 13.87 1.85
CA LEU A 261 -7.24 13.90 1.75
C LEU A 261 -7.77 14.15 0.32
N MET A 262 -7.08 14.93 -0.52
CA MET A 262 -7.45 15.27 -1.89
C MET A 262 -7.14 14.13 -2.85
N THR A 263 -6.09 13.35 -2.58
CA THR A 263 -5.93 12.03 -3.20
C THR A 263 -7.16 11.15 -3.00
N LYS A 264 -7.97 11.40 -1.95
CA LYS A 264 -9.29 10.74 -1.74
C LYS A 264 -10.45 11.44 -2.48
N MET A 265 -10.42 12.77 -2.65
CA MET A 265 -11.54 13.55 -3.23
C MET A 265 -11.50 13.70 -4.77
N THR A 266 -10.32 13.72 -5.41
CA THR A 266 -10.23 13.81 -6.88
C THR A 266 -10.82 12.61 -7.61
N LEU A 267 -11.03 11.49 -6.92
CA LEU A 267 -11.77 10.33 -7.42
C LEU A 267 -13.29 10.55 -7.38
N ALA A 268 -13.81 11.37 -6.46
CA ALA A 268 -15.24 11.59 -6.28
C ALA A 268 -15.84 12.55 -7.33
N SER A 269 -15.06 13.53 -7.83
CA SER A 269 -15.54 14.53 -8.81
C SER A 269 -15.71 13.95 -10.23
N ALA A 270 -14.90 12.97 -10.60
CA ALA A 270 -15.00 12.28 -11.89
C ALA A 270 -16.27 11.42 -11.98
N ALA A 271 -16.70 10.82 -10.86
CA ALA A 271 -17.92 10.01 -10.79
C ALA A 271 -19.21 10.83 -11.03
N ILE A 272 -19.25 12.10 -10.60
CA ILE A 272 -20.43 12.97 -10.76
C ILE A 272 -20.61 13.46 -12.20
N LEU A 273 -19.50 13.76 -12.90
CA LEU A 273 -19.54 14.14 -14.32
C LEU A 273 -19.93 12.95 -15.22
N ALA A 274 -19.55 11.72 -14.86
CA ALA A 274 -19.98 10.52 -15.56
C ALA A 274 -21.50 10.24 -15.40
N LEU A 275 -22.08 10.55 -14.23
CA LEU A 275 -23.52 10.40 -13.96
C LEU A 275 -24.38 11.44 -14.70
N GLY A 276 -23.88 12.65 -14.92
CA GLY A 276 -24.60 13.71 -15.63
C GLY A 276 -24.81 13.45 -17.12
N ALA A 277 -23.87 12.74 -17.78
CA ALA A 277 -23.98 12.40 -19.20
C ALA A 277 -24.98 11.26 -19.49
N SER A 278 -25.27 10.40 -18.50
CA SER A 278 -26.19 9.26 -18.64
C SER A 278 -27.68 9.60 -18.53
N ALA A 279 -28.05 10.77 -18.00
CA ALA A 279 -29.45 11.14 -17.79
C ALA A 279 -30.21 11.52 -19.09
N ALA A 280 -29.52 11.77 -20.20
CA ALA A 280 -30.15 12.14 -21.47
C ALA A 280 -30.40 10.96 -22.44
N GLY A 281 -29.91 9.75 -22.12
CA GLY A 281 -29.82 8.65 -23.10
C GLY A 281 -30.84 7.51 -22.98
N VAL A 282 -31.61 7.41 -21.91
CA VAL A 282 -32.45 6.23 -21.63
C VAL A 282 -33.93 6.54 -21.84
N SER A 283 -34.34 6.64 -23.11
CA SER A 283 -35.75 6.61 -23.48
C SER A 283 -35.93 6.00 -24.87
N ALA A 284 -35.54 4.74 -25.04
CA ALA A 284 -35.99 3.94 -26.18
C ALA A 284 -35.83 2.44 -25.91
N LEU A 285 -36.97 1.73 -25.97
CA LEU A 285 -37.15 0.30 -26.25
C LEU A 285 -37.06 -0.70 -25.08
N ALA A 286 -38.17 -0.78 -24.35
CA ALA A 286 -38.59 -2.00 -23.65
C ALA A 286 -39.73 -2.68 -24.44
N ARG A 287 -39.62 -3.99 -24.71
CA ARG A 287 -40.77 -4.89 -24.82
C ARG A 287 -40.44 -6.26 -24.20
N PRO A 288 -41.36 -6.90 -23.45
CA PRO A 288 -41.14 -8.18 -22.78
C PRO A 288 -41.72 -9.37 -23.57
N THR A 289 -41.15 -10.57 -23.36
CA THR A 289 -41.71 -11.87 -23.81
C THR A 289 -42.07 -12.77 -22.62
N PRO A 290 -43.14 -13.59 -22.70
CA PRO A 290 -43.71 -14.34 -21.58
C PRO A 290 -43.06 -15.74 -21.38
N PRO A 291 -43.33 -16.41 -20.24
CA PRO A 291 -42.72 -17.71 -19.89
C PRO A 291 -43.64 -18.90 -20.23
N PRO A 292 -43.11 -20.15 -20.29
CA PRO A 292 -43.93 -21.35 -20.17
C PRO A 292 -43.78 -22.06 -18.82
N THR A 293 -44.90 -22.63 -18.36
CA THR A 293 -45.13 -23.28 -17.05
C THR A 293 -44.93 -24.81 -17.09
N ALA A 294 -44.45 -25.33 -15.94
CA ALA A 294 -44.27 -26.67 -15.37
C ALA A 294 -45.01 -27.91 -15.94
N ALA A 295 -44.46 -29.12 -15.77
CA ALA A 295 -44.85 -30.05 -14.69
C ALA A 295 -43.80 -31.16 -14.36
N PRO A 296 -43.93 -31.86 -13.20
CA PRO A 296 -42.83 -32.42 -12.38
C PRO A 296 -42.64 -33.95 -12.49
N LYS A 297 -41.51 -34.49 -11.98
CA LYS A 297 -41.37 -35.92 -11.68
C LYS A 297 -40.44 -36.23 -10.48
N ALA A 298 -41.10 -36.78 -9.45
CA ALA A 298 -40.76 -37.74 -8.39
C ALA A 298 -39.30 -37.99 -7.94
N GLU A 299 -39.17 -38.09 -6.61
CA GLU A 299 -38.00 -38.46 -5.81
C GLU A 299 -38.04 -39.94 -5.35
N ALA A 300 -36.85 -40.50 -5.09
CA ALA A 300 -36.45 -41.75 -4.39
C ALA A 300 -36.12 -43.00 -5.24
N PRO A 301 -35.21 -43.91 -4.81
CA PRO A 301 -34.27 -43.88 -3.68
C PRO A 301 -32.77 -44.08 -4.09
N THR A 302 -31.87 -43.72 -3.17
CA THR A 302 -30.42 -43.92 -3.22
C THR A 302 -30.02 -45.40 -3.31
N PRO A 303 -29.13 -45.82 -4.23
CA PRO A 303 -28.37 -47.05 -4.10
C PRO A 303 -27.08 -46.78 -3.31
N ALA A 304 -26.89 -47.48 -2.20
CA ALA A 304 -25.60 -47.60 -1.55
C ALA A 304 -24.61 -48.30 -2.51
N GLN A 305 -23.46 -47.68 -2.75
CA GLN A 305 -22.34 -48.29 -3.48
C GLN A 305 -21.11 -48.46 -2.56
N PRO A 306 -20.24 -49.44 -2.87
CA PRO A 306 -19.46 -50.19 -1.89
C PRO A 306 -18.18 -49.47 -1.44
N LYS A 307 -17.72 -49.80 -0.22
CA LYS A 307 -16.45 -49.36 0.36
C LYS A 307 -15.28 -49.72 -0.56
N GLY A 308 -14.71 -48.72 -1.23
CA GLY A 308 -13.43 -48.79 -1.93
C GLY A 308 -12.25 -48.48 -1.00
N THR A 309 -11.11 -49.07 -1.31
CA THR A 309 -9.79 -48.96 -0.66
C THR A 309 -9.31 -47.50 -0.46
N PRO A 310 -8.42 -47.21 0.51
CA PRO A 310 -7.97 -45.85 0.81
C PRO A 310 -7.06 -45.35 -0.33
N GLY A 311 -7.59 -44.49 -1.20
CA GLY A 311 -6.82 -43.88 -2.31
C GLY A 311 -7.63 -43.11 -3.35
N ASP A 312 -8.93 -43.39 -3.53
CA ASP A 312 -9.78 -42.83 -4.60
C ASP A 312 -10.94 -41.95 -4.08
N GLU A 313 -10.75 -41.27 -2.95
CA GLU A 313 -11.75 -40.29 -2.49
C GLU A 313 -11.58 -38.99 -3.29
N PRO A 314 -12.66 -38.42 -3.87
CA PRO A 314 -12.57 -37.15 -4.56
C PRO A 314 -11.97 -36.09 -3.62
N PRO A 315 -11.11 -35.19 -4.12
CA PRO A 315 -10.36 -34.28 -3.27
C PRO A 315 -11.31 -33.46 -2.40
N SER A 316 -10.99 -33.34 -1.12
CA SER A 316 -11.81 -32.59 -0.18
C SER A 316 -11.84 -31.10 -0.56
N GLU A 317 -12.84 -30.36 -0.09
CA GLU A 317 -12.90 -28.91 -0.28
C GLU A 317 -11.63 -28.21 0.24
N ALA A 318 -11.08 -28.68 1.37
CA ALA A 318 -9.84 -28.17 1.93
C ALA A 318 -8.66 -28.37 0.97
N ASP A 319 -8.54 -29.53 0.32
CA ASP A 319 -7.50 -29.79 -0.67
C ASP A 319 -7.64 -28.87 -1.89
N LEU A 320 -8.86 -28.63 -2.33
CA LEU A 320 -9.13 -27.71 -3.45
C LEU A 320 -8.80 -26.26 -3.10
N ILE A 321 -9.09 -25.81 -1.87
CA ILE A 321 -8.69 -24.49 -1.37
C ILE A 321 -7.16 -24.36 -1.35
N VAL A 322 -6.44 -25.37 -0.86
CA VAL A 322 -4.97 -25.38 -0.83
C VAL A 322 -4.39 -25.29 -2.25
N ARG A 323 -4.93 -26.08 -3.18
CA ARG A 323 -4.53 -26.03 -4.61
C ARG A 323 -4.80 -24.66 -5.21
N GLY A 324 -5.96 -24.07 -4.93
CA GLY A 324 -6.32 -22.75 -5.42
C GLY A 324 -5.43 -21.63 -4.86
N GLY A 325 -5.07 -21.71 -3.58
CA GLY A 325 -4.11 -20.80 -2.97
C GLY A 325 -2.72 -20.92 -3.61
N ALA A 326 -2.25 -22.15 -3.86
CA ALA A 326 -0.97 -22.37 -4.53
C ALA A 326 -0.95 -21.79 -5.96
N ALA A 327 -2.05 -21.94 -6.70
CA ALA A 327 -2.22 -21.33 -8.02
C ALA A 327 -2.15 -19.79 -7.95
N LEU A 328 -2.95 -19.16 -7.08
CA LEU A 328 -2.93 -17.71 -6.86
C LEU A 328 -1.55 -17.19 -6.44
N LYS A 329 -0.81 -17.95 -5.62
CA LYS A 329 0.56 -17.58 -5.23
C LYS A 329 1.48 -17.45 -6.43
N ARG A 330 1.40 -18.39 -7.37
CA ARG A 330 2.19 -18.39 -8.60
C ARG A 330 1.77 -17.26 -9.53
N ILE A 331 0.47 -17.03 -9.68
CA ILE A 331 -0.08 -15.90 -10.46
C ILE A 331 0.41 -14.56 -9.90
N ALA A 332 0.28 -14.35 -8.58
CA ALA A 332 0.73 -13.11 -7.94
C ALA A 332 2.24 -12.90 -8.08
N SER A 333 3.04 -13.96 -7.93
CA SER A 333 4.49 -13.90 -8.15
C SER A 333 4.83 -13.50 -9.59
N ALA A 334 4.07 -13.98 -10.57
CA ALA A 334 4.26 -13.62 -11.99
C ALA A 334 3.85 -12.18 -12.28
N ILE A 335 2.76 -11.69 -11.66
CA ILE A 335 2.35 -10.29 -11.73
C ILE A 335 3.42 -9.37 -11.11
N HIS A 336 4.02 -9.76 -9.98
CA HIS A 336 5.11 -9.00 -9.37
C HIS A 336 6.37 -8.97 -10.25
N ALA A 337 6.73 -10.10 -10.85
CA ALA A 337 7.85 -10.18 -11.78
C ALA A 337 7.59 -9.37 -13.06
N TYR A 338 6.36 -9.39 -13.57
CA TYR A 338 5.92 -8.48 -14.65
C TYR A 338 6.11 -7.03 -14.23
N ALA A 339 5.62 -6.64 -13.05
CA ALA A 339 5.70 -5.27 -12.57
C ALA A 339 7.15 -4.81 -12.39
N GLU A 340 8.03 -5.65 -11.87
CA GLU A 340 9.46 -5.34 -11.75
C GLU A 340 10.11 -5.04 -13.10
N ALA A 341 9.67 -5.71 -14.17
CA ALA A 341 10.13 -5.47 -15.54
C ALA A 341 9.46 -4.24 -16.22
N HIS A 342 8.38 -3.70 -15.66
CA HIS A 342 7.56 -2.63 -16.25
C HIS A 342 7.36 -1.46 -15.29
N ASP A 343 8.45 -0.90 -14.74
CA ASP A 343 8.42 0.30 -13.89
C ASP A 343 7.45 0.22 -12.69
N MET A 344 7.33 -0.97 -12.09
CA MET A 344 6.42 -1.27 -10.99
C MET A 344 4.94 -1.06 -11.35
N ALA A 345 4.57 -1.16 -12.62
CA ALA A 345 3.20 -1.15 -13.09
C ALA A 345 2.58 -2.55 -13.04
N PHE A 346 1.32 -2.65 -12.58
CA PHE A 346 0.53 -3.86 -12.78
C PHE A 346 0.36 -4.12 -14.29
N PRO A 347 0.21 -5.38 -14.72
CA PRO A 347 -0.12 -5.66 -16.10
C PRO A 347 -1.43 -4.96 -16.47
N PRO A 348 -1.52 -4.43 -17.70
CA PRO A 348 -2.79 -3.90 -18.19
C PRO A 348 -3.84 -5.01 -18.18
N GLN A 349 -5.12 -4.64 -18.02
CA GLN A 349 -6.22 -5.61 -18.02
C GLN A 349 -6.26 -6.45 -19.31
N ALA A 350 -5.86 -5.84 -20.42
CA ALA A 350 -5.75 -6.47 -21.73
C ALA A 350 -4.48 -6.02 -22.45
N ILE A 351 -4.01 -6.84 -23.38
CA ILE A 351 -3.13 -6.42 -24.45
C ILE A 351 -4.03 -5.84 -25.54
N ASP A 352 -3.88 -4.54 -25.79
CA ASP A 352 -4.70 -3.80 -26.74
C ASP A 352 -4.03 -3.80 -28.13
N GLY A 353 -4.87 -3.85 -29.17
CA GLY A 353 -4.43 -3.64 -30.55
C GLY A 353 -4.07 -2.19 -30.82
N ALA A 354 -3.53 -1.93 -32.02
CA ALA A 354 -3.21 -0.56 -32.45
C ALA A 354 -4.44 0.37 -32.49
N ASP A 355 -5.64 -0.18 -32.59
CA ASP A 355 -6.92 0.54 -32.54
C ASP A 355 -7.48 0.71 -31.12
N GLY A 356 -6.73 0.30 -30.08
CA GLY A 356 -7.14 0.37 -28.68
C GLY A 356 -8.18 -0.68 -28.27
N LYS A 357 -8.50 -1.65 -29.14
CA LYS A 357 -9.40 -2.74 -28.76
C LYS A 357 -8.66 -3.80 -27.94
N PRO A 358 -9.28 -4.31 -26.86
CA PRO A 358 -8.67 -5.38 -26.07
C PRO A 358 -8.66 -6.69 -26.86
N LEU A 359 -7.47 -7.24 -27.12
CA LEU A 359 -7.28 -8.44 -27.93
C LEU A 359 -7.05 -9.68 -27.06
N LEU A 360 -6.15 -9.59 -26.07
CA LEU A 360 -5.74 -10.71 -25.22
C LEU A 360 -5.77 -10.33 -23.74
N SER A 361 -6.04 -11.30 -22.87
CA SER A 361 -6.07 -11.13 -21.42
C SER A 361 -4.70 -10.76 -20.82
N TRP A 362 -4.71 -10.04 -19.69
CA TRP A 362 -3.55 -9.88 -18.79
C TRP A 362 -2.88 -11.23 -18.44
N ARG A 363 -3.63 -12.34 -18.42
CA ARG A 363 -3.10 -13.69 -18.18
C ARG A 363 -2.08 -14.10 -19.25
N VAL A 364 -2.30 -13.68 -20.49
CA VAL A 364 -1.33 -13.86 -21.59
C VAL A 364 -0.11 -12.98 -21.34
N ALA A 365 -0.29 -11.71 -20.95
CA ALA A 365 0.80 -10.77 -20.69
C ALA A 365 1.80 -11.26 -19.61
N ILE A 366 1.33 -12.02 -18.62
CA ILE A 366 2.19 -12.55 -17.55
C ILE A 366 2.84 -13.91 -17.87
N LEU A 367 2.50 -14.56 -18.98
CA LEU A 367 3.06 -15.87 -19.35
C LEU A 367 4.59 -15.94 -19.35
N PRO A 368 5.35 -14.94 -19.85
CA PRO A 368 6.81 -14.97 -19.83
C PRO A 368 7.42 -15.09 -18.42
N TYR A 369 6.65 -14.72 -17.39
CA TYR A 369 7.05 -14.72 -15.98
C TYR A 369 6.66 -16.01 -15.25
N LEU A 370 6.09 -16.99 -15.96
CA LEU A 370 5.73 -18.31 -15.43
C LEU A 370 6.78 -19.40 -15.68
N GLY A 371 7.99 -19.01 -16.06
CA GLY A 371 9.09 -19.91 -16.39
C GLY A 371 9.20 -20.22 -17.87
N ALA A 372 10.03 -21.21 -18.22
CA ALA A 372 10.38 -21.51 -19.61
C ALA A 372 9.17 -21.93 -20.45
N GLU A 373 8.27 -22.76 -19.91
CA GLU A 373 7.04 -23.20 -20.59
C GLU A 373 6.10 -22.03 -20.88
N GLY A 374 5.88 -21.14 -19.90
CA GLY A 374 5.08 -19.94 -20.08
C GLY A 374 5.66 -19.00 -21.14
N LYS A 375 6.99 -18.80 -21.13
CA LYS A 375 7.68 -18.01 -22.17
C LYS A 375 7.55 -18.63 -23.56
N ALA A 376 7.66 -19.95 -23.68
CA ALA A 376 7.50 -20.66 -24.95
C ALA A 376 6.05 -20.61 -25.46
N LEU A 377 5.06 -20.69 -24.57
CA LEU A 377 3.65 -20.52 -24.92
C LEU A 377 3.35 -19.08 -25.34
N HIS A 378 3.87 -18.08 -24.61
CA HIS A 378 3.71 -16.66 -24.97
C HIS A 378 4.21 -16.36 -26.38
N ALA A 379 5.36 -16.92 -26.77
CA ALA A 379 5.94 -16.72 -28.10
C ALA A 379 5.08 -17.28 -29.25
N GLN A 380 4.11 -18.15 -28.96
CA GLN A 380 3.18 -18.68 -29.96
C GLN A 380 1.99 -17.76 -30.21
N PHE A 381 1.66 -16.84 -29.29
CA PHE A 381 0.56 -15.90 -29.46
C PHE A 381 0.90 -14.81 -30.48
N LYS A 382 -0.07 -14.46 -31.33
CA LYS A 382 -0.05 -13.21 -32.09
C LYS A 382 -0.72 -12.12 -31.28
N LEU A 383 0.09 -11.17 -30.79
CA LEU A 383 -0.38 -10.12 -29.87
C LEU A 383 -1.27 -9.06 -30.55
N ASP A 384 -1.24 -9.01 -31.87
CA ASP A 384 -2.04 -8.14 -32.74
C ASP A 384 -3.33 -8.80 -33.25
N GLU A 385 -3.63 -10.02 -32.80
CA GLU A 385 -4.84 -10.78 -33.16
C GLU A 385 -5.70 -11.03 -31.90
N PRO A 386 -7.05 -10.99 -31.98
CA PRO A 386 -7.90 -11.28 -30.84
C PRO A 386 -7.73 -12.72 -30.33
N TRP A 387 -8.08 -12.93 -29.06
CA TRP A 387 -7.99 -14.23 -28.38
C TRP A 387 -8.74 -15.38 -29.10
N ASP A 388 -9.83 -15.07 -29.81
CA ASP A 388 -10.66 -16.01 -30.58
C ASP A 388 -10.37 -16.00 -32.08
N GLY A 389 -9.32 -15.29 -32.50
CA GLY A 389 -8.85 -15.28 -33.88
C GLY A 389 -8.32 -16.65 -34.34
N PRO A 390 -8.26 -16.91 -35.66
CA PRO A 390 -7.85 -18.20 -36.21
C PRO A 390 -6.51 -18.74 -35.68
N HIS A 391 -5.53 -17.87 -35.41
CA HIS A 391 -4.21 -18.27 -34.91
C HIS A 391 -4.20 -18.50 -33.40
N ASN A 392 -4.85 -17.63 -32.63
CA ASN A 392 -4.82 -17.68 -31.16
C ASN A 392 -5.80 -18.71 -30.58
N LYS A 393 -6.92 -18.98 -31.26
CA LYS A 393 -7.99 -19.88 -30.79
C LYS A 393 -7.49 -21.30 -30.44
N PRO A 394 -6.61 -21.96 -31.21
CA PRO A 394 -6.06 -23.26 -30.82
C PRO A 394 -5.23 -23.24 -29.53
N LEU A 395 -4.62 -22.10 -29.17
CA LEU A 395 -3.77 -21.97 -27.98
C LEU A 395 -4.56 -21.99 -26.67
N LEU A 396 -5.89 -21.82 -26.71
CA LEU A 396 -6.75 -21.92 -25.52
C LEU A 396 -6.66 -23.30 -24.86
N GLU A 397 -6.44 -24.36 -25.66
CA GLU A 397 -6.28 -25.74 -25.20
C GLU A 397 -4.96 -25.95 -24.43
N MET A 398 -4.00 -25.05 -24.60
CA MET A 398 -2.68 -25.08 -23.93
C MET A 398 -2.67 -24.29 -22.63
N MET A 399 -3.82 -24.13 -21.97
CA MET A 399 -3.96 -23.38 -20.72
C MET A 399 -2.99 -23.89 -19.65
N PRO A 400 -2.11 -23.03 -19.09
CA PRO A 400 -1.30 -23.40 -17.94
C PRO A 400 -2.15 -23.84 -16.75
N ALA A 401 -1.77 -24.94 -16.10
CA ALA A 401 -2.55 -25.55 -15.01
C ALA A 401 -2.87 -24.58 -13.85
N ILE A 402 -2.05 -23.54 -13.64
CA ILE A 402 -2.29 -22.54 -12.59
C ILE A 402 -3.51 -21.65 -12.85
N PHE A 403 -4.01 -21.56 -14.09
CA PHE A 403 -5.22 -20.81 -14.40
C PHE A 403 -6.47 -21.67 -14.31
N ALA A 404 -6.33 -23.00 -14.24
CA ALA A 404 -7.46 -23.89 -14.12
C ALA A 404 -8.16 -23.72 -12.75
N PRO A 405 -9.50 -23.66 -12.70
CA PRO A 405 -10.24 -23.69 -11.45
C PRO A 405 -9.90 -24.95 -10.64
N PRO A 406 -9.74 -24.86 -9.31
CA PRO A 406 -9.50 -26.04 -8.49
C PRO A 406 -10.64 -27.06 -8.65
N GLY A 407 -10.31 -28.29 -8.96
CA GLY A 407 -11.30 -29.36 -9.19
C GLY A 407 -12.06 -29.23 -10.51
N ALA A 408 -11.52 -28.49 -11.49
CA ALA A 408 -12.16 -28.31 -12.80
C ALA A 408 -12.48 -29.64 -13.48
N GLY A 409 -13.74 -29.78 -13.89
CA GLY A 409 -14.20 -30.91 -14.70
C GLY A 409 -13.92 -30.71 -16.20
N PRO A 410 -14.19 -31.71 -17.05
CA PRO A 410 -13.99 -31.62 -18.50
C PRO A 410 -14.76 -30.47 -19.18
N SER A 411 -15.93 -30.10 -18.66
CA SER A 411 -16.74 -28.99 -19.17
C SER A 411 -16.17 -27.60 -18.87
N GLU A 412 -15.18 -27.51 -17.96
CA GLU A 412 -14.52 -26.26 -17.57
C GLU A 412 -13.14 -26.11 -18.23
N LYS A 413 -12.83 -26.96 -19.22
CA LYS A 413 -11.55 -26.93 -19.94
C LYS A 413 -11.36 -25.58 -20.65
N GLY A 414 -10.18 -24.98 -20.47
CA GLY A 414 -9.83 -23.68 -21.06
C GLY A 414 -10.51 -22.47 -20.37
N LEU A 415 -11.30 -22.70 -19.32
CA LEU A 415 -11.93 -21.64 -18.54
C LEU A 415 -11.15 -21.38 -17.24
N THR A 416 -11.32 -20.18 -16.69
CA THR A 416 -10.73 -19.77 -15.41
C THR A 416 -11.72 -19.00 -14.55
N CYS A 417 -11.61 -19.16 -13.23
CA CYS A 417 -12.29 -18.35 -12.23
C CYS A 417 -11.40 -17.22 -11.68
N TYR A 418 -10.09 -17.21 -11.96
CA TYR A 418 -9.17 -16.21 -11.44
C TYR A 418 -9.24 -14.94 -12.27
N GLN A 419 -9.99 -13.95 -11.80
CA GLN A 419 -10.28 -12.71 -12.52
C GLN A 419 -9.76 -11.50 -11.72
N VAL A 420 -9.44 -10.42 -12.44
CA VAL A 420 -9.14 -9.12 -11.82
C VAL A 420 -10.43 -8.31 -11.69
N LEU A 421 -10.38 -7.23 -10.89
CA LEU A 421 -11.48 -6.28 -10.73
C LEU A 421 -11.20 -5.05 -11.58
N ILE A 422 -12.11 -4.75 -12.51
CA ILE A 422 -11.95 -3.68 -13.51
C ILE A 422 -12.79 -2.47 -13.10
N GLY A 423 -12.13 -1.35 -12.87
CA GLY A 423 -12.82 -0.09 -12.57
C GLY A 423 -11.85 1.08 -12.48
N GLU A 424 -12.37 2.32 -12.55
CA GLU A 424 -11.54 3.52 -12.42
C GLU A 424 -10.84 3.63 -11.07
N GLU A 425 -11.42 3.04 -10.02
CA GLU A 425 -10.88 3.02 -8.65
C GLU A 425 -10.14 1.72 -8.29
N ALA A 426 -10.20 0.67 -9.13
CA ALA A 426 -9.59 -0.63 -8.88
C ALA A 426 -8.12 -0.68 -9.33
N LEU A 427 -7.39 -1.76 -9.04
CA LEU A 427 -6.01 -1.92 -9.50
C LEU A 427 -5.88 -2.04 -11.03
N PHE A 428 -6.91 -2.58 -11.68
CA PHE A 428 -6.91 -2.76 -13.13
C PHE A 428 -7.89 -1.77 -13.76
N THR A 429 -7.34 -0.82 -14.51
CA THR A 429 -8.11 0.21 -15.23
C THR A 429 -7.82 0.10 -16.72
N ARG A 430 -8.86 0.17 -17.57
CA ARG A 430 -8.69 0.12 -19.02
C ARG A 430 -7.90 1.32 -19.52
N GLY A 431 -6.93 1.08 -20.41
CA GLY A 431 -6.11 2.12 -21.03
C GLY A 431 -5.19 2.90 -20.08
N LYS A 432 -5.08 2.52 -18.79
CA LYS A 432 -4.25 3.21 -17.81
C LYS A 432 -3.45 2.21 -16.98
N ALA A 433 -2.13 2.30 -17.08
CA ALA A 433 -1.23 1.56 -16.19
C ALA A 433 -1.33 2.12 -14.77
N VAL A 434 -1.68 1.26 -13.82
CA VAL A 434 -1.66 1.55 -12.38
C VAL A 434 -0.34 1.02 -11.84
N ARG A 435 0.37 1.82 -11.05
CA ARG A 435 1.61 1.41 -10.38
C ARG A 435 1.34 1.00 -8.95
N PHE A 436 2.24 0.20 -8.39
CA PHE A 436 2.22 -0.10 -6.95
C PHE A 436 2.25 1.16 -6.07
N SER A 437 2.89 2.24 -6.55
CA SER A 437 2.89 3.55 -5.87
C SER A 437 1.54 4.26 -5.87
N ASP A 438 0.59 3.83 -6.70
CA ASP A 438 -0.75 4.40 -6.79
C ASP A 438 -1.76 3.70 -5.85
N VAL A 439 -1.29 2.71 -5.07
CA VAL A 439 -2.10 1.95 -4.10
C VAL A 439 -1.94 2.57 -2.72
N TYR A 440 -2.68 3.66 -2.48
CA TYR A 440 -2.60 4.46 -1.25
C TYR A 440 -3.27 3.79 -0.04
N ASP A 441 -4.20 2.87 -0.27
CA ASP A 441 -4.93 2.16 0.80
C ASP A 441 -4.11 1.03 1.45
N GLY A 442 -2.92 0.78 0.89
CA GLY A 442 -1.97 -0.24 1.33
C GLY A 442 -2.15 -1.53 0.52
N THR A 443 -1.05 -2.05 -0.01
CA THR A 443 -1.05 -3.24 -0.88
C THR A 443 -1.56 -4.51 -0.20
N VAL A 444 -1.51 -4.56 1.13
CA VAL A 444 -2.03 -5.67 1.96
C VAL A 444 -3.56 -5.68 2.04
N ASN A 445 -4.21 -4.56 1.77
CA ASN A 445 -5.67 -4.42 1.92
C ASN A 445 -6.39 -4.26 0.57
N THR A 446 -5.69 -4.34 -0.55
CA THR A 446 -6.30 -4.17 -1.88
C THR A 446 -6.25 -5.48 -2.65
N PHE A 447 -7.41 -5.99 -3.04
CA PHE A 447 -7.55 -7.16 -3.89
C PHE A 447 -6.92 -6.92 -5.27
N MET A 448 -6.11 -7.87 -5.70
CA MET A 448 -5.44 -7.90 -6.99
C MET A 448 -6.06 -8.93 -7.93
N VAL A 449 -6.15 -10.19 -7.50
CA VAL A 449 -6.85 -11.25 -8.25
C VAL A 449 -7.80 -11.95 -7.29
N VAL A 450 -9.00 -12.28 -7.77
CA VAL A 450 -10.05 -12.90 -6.98
C VAL A 450 -10.58 -14.14 -7.68
N GLU A 451 -11.06 -15.09 -6.90
CA GLU A 451 -11.94 -16.15 -7.38
C GLU A 451 -13.32 -15.56 -7.68
N ALA A 452 -13.70 -15.60 -8.95
CA ALA A 452 -14.98 -15.15 -9.46
C ALA A 452 -16.00 -16.29 -9.54
N LYS A 453 -17.27 -15.92 -9.47
CA LYS A 453 -18.42 -16.81 -9.68
C LYS A 453 -18.63 -17.18 -11.13
N SER A 454 -18.29 -16.28 -12.04
CA SER A 454 -18.30 -16.56 -13.48
C SER A 454 -17.00 -17.24 -13.92
N LEU A 455 -17.10 -18.02 -14.99
CA LEU A 455 -15.96 -18.59 -15.69
C LEU A 455 -15.80 -17.90 -17.04
N VAL A 456 -14.55 -17.59 -17.39
CA VAL A 456 -14.21 -16.96 -18.67
C VAL A 456 -13.09 -17.75 -19.35
N PRO A 457 -13.02 -17.77 -20.69
CA PRO A 457 -11.84 -18.31 -21.38
C PRO A 457 -10.59 -17.58 -20.91
N TRP A 458 -9.52 -18.30 -20.56
CA TRP A 458 -8.36 -17.70 -19.88
C TRP A 458 -7.61 -16.65 -20.72
N THR A 459 -7.70 -16.73 -22.05
CA THR A 459 -7.10 -15.78 -22.99
C THR A 459 -8.00 -14.59 -23.31
N LYS A 460 -9.30 -14.66 -23.01
CA LYS A 460 -10.26 -13.59 -23.28
C LYS A 460 -10.03 -12.41 -22.33
N PRO A 461 -9.91 -11.16 -22.80
CA PRO A 461 -9.76 -9.96 -21.97
C PRO A 461 -11.07 -9.56 -21.27
N GLU A 462 -11.70 -10.50 -20.58
CA GLU A 462 -12.92 -10.32 -19.80
C GLU A 462 -12.62 -10.66 -18.34
N ASP A 463 -13.00 -9.74 -17.45
CA ASP A 463 -12.90 -9.92 -16.00
C ASP A 463 -14.06 -9.19 -15.30
N LEU A 464 -14.05 -9.13 -13.97
CA LEU A 464 -15.16 -8.62 -13.18
C LEU A 464 -15.25 -7.09 -13.23
N PRO A 465 -16.31 -6.50 -13.79
CA PRO A 465 -16.51 -5.06 -13.70
C PRO A 465 -16.85 -4.68 -12.25
N TYR A 466 -16.24 -3.62 -11.76
CA TYR A 466 -16.48 -3.05 -10.45
C TYR A 466 -17.06 -1.64 -10.57
N THR A 467 -18.05 -1.36 -9.73
CA THR A 467 -18.61 -0.02 -9.51
C THR A 467 -18.91 0.08 -8.02
N ARG A 468 -18.51 1.20 -7.41
CA ARG A 468 -18.69 1.43 -5.98
C ARG A 468 -20.15 1.22 -5.56
N GLY A 469 -20.35 0.56 -4.42
CA GLY A 469 -21.66 0.21 -3.90
C GLY A 469 -22.29 -1.04 -4.51
N LYS A 470 -21.64 -1.69 -5.49
CA LYS A 470 -22.10 -2.93 -6.10
C LYS A 470 -21.06 -4.04 -5.95
N THR A 471 -21.35 -5.02 -5.09
CA THR A 471 -20.51 -6.21 -4.94
C THR A 471 -20.42 -7.00 -6.26
N PRO A 472 -19.22 -7.25 -6.79
CA PRO A 472 -19.00 -8.10 -7.96
C PRO A 472 -19.36 -9.57 -7.68
N GLY A 473 -19.54 -10.37 -8.73
CA GLY A 473 -19.82 -11.81 -8.62
C GLY A 473 -18.60 -12.60 -8.15
N LEU A 474 -18.29 -12.55 -6.85
CA LEU A 474 -17.16 -13.24 -6.21
C LEU A 474 -17.57 -14.62 -5.69
N GLY A 475 -16.61 -15.55 -5.66
CA GLY A 475 -16.76 -16.85 -5.02
C GLY A 475 -17.64 -17.85 -5.75
N GLY A 476 -18.24 -18.78 -5.00
CA GLY A 476 -19.16 -19.79 -5.53
C GLY A 476 -18.48 -21.11 -5.90
N ARG A 477 -17.15 -21.20 -5.89
CA ARG A 477 -16.44 -22.49 -6.01
C ARG A 477 -16.44 -23.27 -4.71
N PHE A 478 -16.27 -22.57 -3.59
CA PHE A 478 -16.21 -23.14 -2.26
C PHE A 478 -17.45 -22.72 -1.45
N LYS A 479 -17.98 -23.66 -0.66
CA LYS A 479 -18.97 -23.36 0.39
C LYS A 479 -18.34 -22.52 1.50
N ALA A 480 -17.05 -22.73 1.76
CA ALA A 480 -16.33 -22.03 2.83
C ALA A 480 -16.14 -20.52 2.57
N GLY A 481 -16.26 -20.06 1.32
CA GLY A 481 -16.01 -18.67 0.96
C GLY A 481 -15.37 -18.53 -0.42
N PHE A 482 -14.51 -17.53 -0.60
CA PHE A 482 -13.77 -17.34 -1.84
C PHE A 482 -12.30 -16.99 -1.59
N LEU A 483 -11.45 -17.39 -2.53
CA LEU A 483 -10.04 -17.02 -2.49
C LEU A 483 -9.81 -15.63 -3.11
N ALA A 484 -8.98 -14.84 -2.46
CA ALA A 484 -8.48 -13.58 -2.99
C ALA A 484 -6.99 -13.44 -2.71
N VAL A 485 -6.28 -12.77 -3.62
CA VAL A 485 -4.89 -12.35 -3.40
C VAL A 485 -4.84 -10.83 -3.38
N THR A 486 -4.16 -10.28 -2.40
CA THR A 486 -3.93 -8.84 -2.25
C THR A 486 -2.72 -8.41 -3.08
N ALA A 487 -2.58 -7.11 -3.31
CA ALA A 487 -1.51 -6.56 -4.14
C ALA A 487 -0.11 -6.92 -3.63
N ASP A 488 0.09 -7.09 -2.33
CA ASP A 488 1.36 -7.55 -1.74
C ASP A 488 1.62 -9.06 -1.94
N GLY A 489 0.65 -9.80 -2.49
CA GLY A 489 0.74 -11.23 -2.78
C GLY A 489 0.27 -12.14 -1.63
N ALA A 490 -0.30 -11.59 -0.55
CA ALA A 490 -0.90 -12.39 0.51
C ALA A 490 -2.23 -13.00 0.03
N ILE A 491 -2.45 -14.26 0.39
CA ILE A 491 -3.63 -15.03 -0.03
C ILE A 491 -4.58 -15.16 1.14
N HIS A 492 -5.83 -14.85 0.89
CA HIS A 492 -6.90 -14.83 1.88
C HIS A 492 -8.03 -15.74 1.42
N LEU A 493 -8.48 -16.61 2.32
CA LEU A 493 -9.78 -17.25 2.21
C LEU A 493 -10.79 -16.36 2.94
N ILE A 494 -11.59 -15.64 2.16
CA ILE A 494 -12.60 -14.74 2.68
C ILE A 494 -13.87 -15.54 2.93
N ARG A 495 -14.32 -15.56 4.19
CA ARG A 495 -15.49 -16.34 4.64
C ARG A 495 -16.70 -15.43 4.80
N GLY A 496 -17.91 -15.98 4.77
CA GLY A 496 -19.13 -15.20 5.11
C GLY A 496 -19.44 -14.00 4.19
N THR A 497 -20.36 -13.15 4.64
CA THR A 497 -20.79 -11.96 3.91
C THR A 497 -19.94 -10.75 4.33
N ILE A 498 -19.32 -10.07 3.37
CA ILE A 498 -18.61 -8.82 3.62
C ILE A 498 -19.59 -7.65 3.51
N PRO A 499 -19.63 -6.72 4.47
CA PRO A 499 -20.39 -5.47 4.32
C PRO A 499 -19.96 -4.71 3.05
N GLN A 500 -20.92 -4.12 2.32
CA GLN A 500 -20.63 -3.46 1.03
C GLN A 500 -19.51 -2.41 1.12
N GLN A 501 -19.47 -1.62 2.20
CA GLN A 501 -18.40 -0.64 2.43
C GLN A 501 -17.02 -1.29 2.56
N MET A 502 -16.93 -2.40 3.28
CA MET A 502 -15.68 -3.16 3.44
C MET A 502 -15.26 -3.77 2.10
N MET A 503 -16.21 -4.26 1.30
CA MET A 503 -15.94 -4.77 -0.05
C MET A 503 -15.38 -3.66 -0.96
N ASP A 504 -16.02 -2.50 -0.99
CA ASP A 504 -15.55 -1.36 -1.78
C ASP A 504 -14.14 -0.94 -1.39
N ALA A 505 -13.87 -0.90 -0.09
CA ALA A 505 -12.57 -0.55 0.43
C ALA A 505 -11.47 -1.59 0.16
N LEU A 506 -11.82 -2.89 0.06
CA LEU A 506 -10.90 -3.96 -0.35
C LEU A 506 -10.62 -3.96 -1.85
N ILE A 507 -11.52 -3.41 -2.68
CA ILE A 507 -11.35 -3.40 -4.15
C ILE A 507 -10.62 -2.14 -4.62
N THR A 508 -10.87 -1.02 -3.96
CA THR A 508 -10.34 0.28 -4.37
C THR A 508 -8.88 0.47 -3.94
N ARG A 509 -8.10 1.14 -4.79
CA ARG A 509 -6.67 1.37 -4.55
C ARG A 509 -6.39 2.61 -3.70
N SER A 510 -7.37 3.51 -3.56
CA SER A 510 -7.16 4.87 -3.05
C SER A 510 -8.39 5.54 -2.43
N SER A 511 -9.36 4.76 -1.94
CA SER A 511 -10.55 5.24 -1.22
C SER A 511 -10.21 5.91 0.11
N GLY A 512 -9.08 5.54 0.72
CA GLY A 512 -8.65 5.96 2.03
C GLY A 512 -9.45 5.36 3.18
N GLU A 513 -10.17 4.27 2.94
CA GLU A 513 -11.07 3.61 3.89
C GLU A 513 -10.36 2.65 4.86
N VAL A 514 -10.89 2.65 6.09
CA VAL A 514 -10.66 1.86 7.32
C VAL A 514 -10.43 0.34 7.30
N VAL A 515 -9.79 -0.31 6.34
CA VAL A 515 -9.87 -1.79 6.26
C VAL A 515 -8.78 -2.57 7.01
N ASP A 516 -9.21 -3.63 7.68
CA ASP A 516 -8.40 -4.78 8.07
C ASP A 516 -8.98 -6.03 7.38
N ILE A 517 -8.24 -6.58 6.41
CA ILE A 517 -8.68 -7.75 5.64
C ILE A 517 -8.85 -9.00 6.51
N THR A 518 -8.20 -9.11 7.68
CA THR A 518 -8.41 -10.27 8.55
C THR A 518 -9.79 -10.27 9.19
N LYS A 519 -10.45 -9.11 9.25
CA LYS A 519 -11.84 -8.97 9.70
C LYS A 519 -12.84 -9.16 8.54
N ALA A 520 -12.37 -9.29 7.31
CA ALA A 520 -13.23 -9.56 6.16
C ALA A 520 -13.77 -10.99 6.26
N GLY A 521 -14.99 -11.12 6.77
CA GLY A 521 -15.69 -12.40 6.90
C GLY A 521 -15.87 -12.94 8.30
N GLU A 522 -15.29 -12.28 9.29
CA GLU A 522 -15.75 -12.43 10.68
C GLU A 522 -17.04 -11.62 10.78
N GLY A 523 -18.14 -12.24 11.19
CA GLY A 523 -19.36 -11.53 11.53
C GLY A 523 -19.11 -10.62 12.74
N VAL A 524 -18.51 -9.45 12.51
CA VAL A 524 -18.23 -8.47 13.54
C VAL A 524 -19.45 -7.56 13.67
N GLN A 525 -20.12 -7.66 14.82
CA GLN A 525 -21.06 -6.66 15.29
C GLN A 525 -20.36 -5.29 15.31
N ILE A 526 -20.93 -4.35 14.58
CA ILE A 526 -20.59 -2.93 14.67
C ILE A 526 -21.27 -2.40 15.94
N PRO A 527 -20.61 -1.61 16.79
CA PRO A 527 -21.30 -0.85 17.84
C PRO A 527 -22.32 0.13 17.25
#